data_AF-A0A7S1YK68-F1
#
_entry.id   AF-A0A7S1YK68-F1
#
_cell.length_a   1.000
_cell.length_b   1.000
_cell.length_c   1.000
_cell.angle_alpha   90.00
_cell.angle_beta   90.00
_cell.angle_gamma   90.00
#
_symmetry.space_group_name_H-M   'P 1'
#
loop_
_entity.id
_entity.type
_entity.pdbx_description
1 polymer ?
#
loop_
_entity_poly.entity_id
_entity_poly.type
_entity_poly.pdbx_seq_one_letter_code
_entity_poly.pdbx_strand_id
1 'polypeptide(L)'
;AILKQAPYAARWKYLLAYSSQGSVGVLYLLTTFVLVVQSETVIGMFLNFAALGFIAEVDDIAFVLARKGYFTDEAKHTCEKVTSLLTPNAGSYRVRRGIFVFLWLVLMSGLGVIVHNQKYGTFQCKKIYVQFNDDFYPQLPFFSGDYEIDTKRRRDG
;
A
#
# COMPACT_ATOMS: atom_id res chain seq x y z
N ALA A 1 3.65 -34.01 -3.69
CA ALA A 1 4.98 -33.80 -3.08
C ALA A 1 4.86 -33.40 -1.61
N ILE A 2 4.16 -32.31 -1.25
CA ILE A 2 4.10 -31.83 0.15
C ILE A 2 3.17 -32.63 1.07
N LEU A 3 2.05 -33.15 0.54
CA LEU A 3 1.19 -34.08 1.29
C LEU A 3 1.90 -35.41 1.64
N LYS A 4 3.03 -35.74 1.00
CA LYS A 4 3.90 -36.86 1.38
C LYS A 4 4.86 -36.51 2.52
N GLN A 5 5.10 -35.22 2.79
CA GLN A 5 6.11 -34.73 3.74
C GLN A 5 5.51 -34.39 5.10
N ALA A 6 4.18 -34.14 5.19
CA ALA A 6 3.46 -33.94 6.45
C ALA A 6 2.05 -34.58 6.39
N PRO A 7 1.89 -35.87 6.80
CA PRO A 7 0.62 -36.60 6.70
C PRO A 7 -0.49 -36.10 7.66
N TYR A 8 -0.15 -35.27 8.66
CA TYR A 8 -1.09 -34.75 9.67
C TYR A 8 -1.67 -33.36 9.34
N ALA A 9 -1.28 -32.74 8.22
CA ALA A 9 -1.76 -31.43 7.84
C ALA A 9 -3.02 -31.56 6.96
N ALA A 10 -4.18 -31.30 7.55
CA ALA A 10 -5.46 -31.27 6.84
C ALA A 10 -5.42 -30.27 5.67
N ARG A 11 -6.07 -30.61 4.55
CA ARG A 11 -6.16 -29.76 3.34
C ARG A 11 -6.60 -28.32 3.64
N TRP A 12 -7.43 -28.13 4.67
CA TRP A 12 -7.85 -26.82 5.17
C TRP A 12 -6.70 -25.95 5.70
N LYS A 13 -5.71 -26.52 6.40
CA LYS A 13 -4.55 -25.78 6.91
C LYS A 13 -3.70 -25.21 5.76
N TYR A 14 -3.55 -25.99 4.69
CA TYR A 14 -2.86 -25.53 3.49
C TYR A 14 -3.64 -24.45 2.75
N LEU A 15 -4.95 -24.63 2.59
CA LEU A 15 -5.80 -23.61 1.97
C LEU A 15 -5.73 -22.29 2.75
N LEU A 16 -5.79 -22.36 4.09
CA LEU A 16 -5.63 -21.20 4.94
C LEU A 16 -4.26 -20.54 4.78
N ALA A 17 -3.16 -21.29 4.76
CA ALA A 17 -1.83 -20.72 4.59
C ALA A 17 -1.65 -20.02 3.23
N TYR A 18 -2.14 -20.62 2.14
CA TYR A 18 -2.13 -19.97 0.83
C TYR A 18 -3.04 -18.76 0.77
N SER A 19 -4.20 -18.82 1.43
CA SER A 19 -5.11 -17.68 1.54
C SER A 19 -4.49 -16.54 2.34
N SER A 20 -3.85 -16.81 3.48
CA SER A 20 -3.21 -15.78 4.30
C SER A 20 -2.04 -15.14 3.57
N GLN A 21 -1.23 -15.94 2.85
CA GLN A 21 -0.14 -15.40 2.04
C GLN A 21 -0.65 -14.54 0.88
N GLY A 22 -1.76 -14.94 0.24
CA GLY A 22 -2.45 -14.13 -0.75
C GLY A 22 -2.97 -12.81 -0.17
N SER A 23 -3.65 -12.86 0.99
CA SER A 23 -4.19 -11.69 1.68
C SER A 23 -3.10 -10.71 2.08
N VAL A 24 -1.96 -11.18 2.60
CA VAL A 24 -0.81 -10.33 2.93
C VAL A 24 -0.29 -9.62 1.68
N GLY A 25 -0.20 -10.32 0.54
CA GLY A 25 0.19 -9.71 -0.73
C GLY A 25 -0.79 -8.63 -1.21
N VAL A 26 -2.10 -8.86 -1.08
CA VAL A 26 -3.14 -7.88 -1.45
C VAL A 26 -3.10 -6.67 -0.50
N LEU A 27 -2.98 -6.89 0.80
CA LEU A 27 -2.87 -5.82 1.79
C LEU A 27 -1.62 -4.98 1.54
N TYR A 28 -0.49 -5.61 1.25
CA TYR A 28 0.74 -4.90 0.88
C TYR A 28 0.52 -4.00 -0.33
N LEU A 29 -0.05 -4.53 -1.42
CA LEU A 29 -0.35 -3.74 -2.63
C LEU A 29 -1.29 -2.56 -2.33
N LEU A 30 -2.32 -2.77 -1.50
CA LEU A 30 -3.25 -1.72 -1.10
C LEU A 30 -2.56 -0.66 -0.25
N THR A 31 -1.76 -1.04 0.73
CA THR A 31 -0.98 -0.12 1.57
C THR A 31 -0.01 0.70 0.71
N THR A 32 0.72 0.07 -0.20
CA THR A 32 1.59 0.76 -1.16
C THR A 32 0.79 1.75 -1.99
N PHE A 33 -0.37 1.36 -2.54
CA PHE A 33 -1.22 2.25 -3.33
C PHE A 33 -1.69 3.48 -2.53
N VAL A 34 -2.13 3.27 -1.29
CA VAL A 34 -2.56 4.37 -0.40
C VAL A 34 -1.39 5.31 -0.10
N LEU A 35 -0.20 4.77 0.20
CA LEU A 35 1.01 5.58 0.40
C LEU A 35 1.34 6.43 -0.84
N VAL A 36 1.20 5.87 -2.05
CA VAL A 36 1.43 6.62 -3.30
C VAL A 36 0.45 7.79 -3.42
N VAL A 37 -0.84 7.53 -3.22
CA VAL A 37 -1.92 8.51 -3.44
C VAL A 37 -1.87 9.64 -2.41
N GLN A 38 -1.52 9.34 -1.16
CA GLN A 38 -1.45 10.33 -0.07
C GLN A 38 -0.14 11.11 -0.06
N SER A 39 0.90 10.63 -0.74
CA SER A 39 2.20 11.27 -0.69
C SER A 39 2.22 12.59 -1.46
N GLU A 40 2.51 13.68 -0.74
CA GLU A 40 2.71 15.00 -1.34
C GLU A 40 4.08 15.14 -2.00
N THR A 41 5.08 14.37 -1.53
CA THR A 41 6.47 14.44 -2.01
C THR A 41 7.05 13.06 -2.24
N VAL A 42 7.77 12.93 -3.36
CA VAL A 42 8.43 11.67 -3.75
C VAL A 42 9.39 11.16 -2.68
N ILE A 43 10.05 12.06 -1.95
CA ILE A 43 10.97 11.70 -0.84
C ILE A 43 10.21 11.04 0.31
N GLY A 44 9.04 11.56 0.70
CA GLY A 44 8.20 10.97 1.73
C GLY A 44 7.72 9.56 1.35
N MET A 45 7.42 9.33 0.07
CA MET A 45 7.07 8.00 -0.44
C MET A 45 8.23 7.01 -0.30
N PHE A 46 9.44 7.40 -0.73
CA PHE A 46 10.62 6.54 -0.60
C PHE A 46 10.98 6.26 0.86
N LEU A 47 10.81 7.22 1.76
CA LEU A 47 11.05 7.03 3.19
C LEU A 47 10.09 5.98 3.79
N ASN A 48 8.81 6.01 3.41
CA ASN A 48 7.85 4.99 3.86
C ASN A 48 8.22 3.59 3.36
N PHE A 49 8.70 3.45 2.12
CA PHE A 49 9.20 2.15 1.63
C PHE A 49 10.51 1.72 2.27
N ALA A 50 11.41 2.66 2.54
CA ALA A 50 12.64 2.38 3.27
C ALA A 50 12.35 1.89 4.68
N ALA A 51 11.37 2.48 5.38
CA ALA A 51 10.93 2.01 6.69
C ALA A 51 10.37 0.57 6.64
N LEU A 52 9.54 0.25 5.64
CA LEU A 52 9.04 -1.11 5.44
C LEU A 52 10.17 -2.10 5.12
N GLY A 53 11.13 -1.72 4.29
CA GLY A 53 12.31 -2.52 3.98
C GLY A 53 13.19 -2.77 5.20
N PHE A 54 13.41 -1.73 6.01
CA PHE A 54 14.16 -1.85 7.26
C PHE A 54 13.50 -2.82 8.24
N ILE A 55 12.17 -2.76 8.40
CA ILE A 55 11.44 -3.70 9.26
C ILE A 55 11.59 -5.15 8.76
N ALA A 56 11.54 -5.37 7.44
CA ALA A 56 11.74 -6.68 6.86
C ALA A 56 13.15 -7.22 7.12
N GLU A 57 14.19 -6.38 7.01
CA GLU A 57 15.57 -6.77 7.33
C GLU A 57 15.74 -7.13 8.81
N VAL A 58 15.07 -6.41 9.72
CA VAL A 58 15.09 -6.74 11.16
C VAL A 58 14.42 -8.10 11.42
N ASP A 59 13.31 -8.40 10.76
CA ASP A 59 12.63 -9.70 10.86
C ASP A 59 13.53 -10.85 10.36
N ASP A 60 14.21 -10.67 9.23
CA ASP A 60 15.16 -11.64 8.69
C ASP A 60 16.34 -11.89 9.64
N ILE A 61 16.91 -10.83 10.23
CA ILE A 61 17.98 -10.94 11.23
C ILE A 61 17.49 -11.69 12.46
N ALA A 62 16.28 -11.38 12.96
CA ALA A 62 15.67 -12.06 14.09
C ALA A 62 15.48 -13.56 13.80
N PHE A 63 15.03 -13.92 12.58
CA PHE A 63 14.90 -15.31 12.16
C PHE A 63 16.26 -16.04 12.12
N VAL A 64 17.31 -15.40 11.61
CA VAL A 64 18.67 -15.97 11.60
C VAL A 64 19.20 -16.16 13.01
N LEU A 65 18.96 -15.22 13.91
CA LEU A 65 19.34 -15.31 15.33
C LEU A 65 18.57 -16.44 16.04
N ALA A 66 17.27 -16.59 15.79
CA ALA A 66 16.45 -17.68 16.31
C ALA A 66 16.96 -19.05 15.84
N ARG A 67 17.33 -19.17 14.56
CA ARG A 67 17.92 -20.40 14.01
C ARG A 67 19.27 -20.74 14.65
N LYS A 68 20.09 -19.75 15.00
CA LYS A 68 21.38 -19.95 15.69
C LYS A 68 21.21 -20.32 17.17
N GLY A 69 19.99 -20.26 17.71
CA GLY A 69 19.69 -20.63 19.10
C GLY A 69 19.85 -19.50 20.11
N TYR A 70 19.87 -18.24 19.67
CA TYR A 70 20.03 -17.08 20.58
C TYR A 70 18.77 -16.72 21.38
N PHE A 71 17.59 -17.23 20.99
CA PHE A 71 16.32 -16.96 21.68
C PHE A 71 15.87 -18.11 22.58
N THR A 72 15.42 -19.21 22.00
CA THR A 72 14.90 -20.39 22.74
C THR A 72 15.05 -21.63 21.89
N ASP A 73 15.26 -22.80 22.52
CA ASP A 73 15.40 -24.08 21.82
C ASP A 73 14.15 -24.45 20.99
N GLU A 74 12.95 -24.09 21.47
CA GLU A 74 11.70 -24.26 20.71
C GLU A 74 11.67 -23.43 19.42
N ALA A 75 12.15 -22.18 19.47
CA ALA A 75 12.23 -21.30 18.32
C ALA A 75 13.24 -21.84 17.31
N LYS A 76 14.39 -22.35 17.78
CA LYS A 76 15.40 -23.00 16.94
C LYS A 76 14.83 -24.21 16.18
N HIS A 77 14.18 -25.13 16.89
CA HIS A 77 13.56 -26.30 16.27
C HIS A 77 12.48 -25.93 15.25
N THR A 78 11.69 -24.88 15.52
CA THR A 78 10.66 -24.40 14.61
C THR A 78 11.28 -23.78 13.34
N CYS A 79 12.31 -22.94 13.48
CA CYS A 79 13.03 -22.34 12.36
C CYS A 79 13.71 -23.39 11.46
N GLU A 80 14.36 -24.40 12.05
CA GLU A 80 14.97 -25.52 11.30
C GLU A 80 13.91 -26.32 10.51
N LYS A 81 12.74 -26.55 11.12
CA LYS A 81 11.63 -27.24 10.47
C LYS A 81 11.02 -26.43 9.32
N VAL A 82 10.88 -25.12 9.47
CA VAL A 82 10.39 -24.23 8.40
C VAL A 82 11.39 -24.14 7.24
N THR A 83 12.69 -24.06 7.54
CA THR A 83 13.76 -23.94 6.53
C THR A 83 13.92 -25.22 5.68
N SER A 84 13.68 -26.39 6.28
CA SER A 84 13.82 -27.69 5.60
C SER A 84 12.62 -28.07 4.72
N LEU A 85 11.53 -27.31 4.79
CA LEU A 85 10.36 -27.53 3.93
C LEU A 85 10.62 -26.93 2.54
N LEU A 86 10.78 -27.81 1.55
CA LEU A 86 10.79 -27.42 0.14
C LEU A 86 9.41 -26.85 -0.23
N THR A 87 9.36 -25.57 -0.61
CA THR A 87 8.17 -24.99 -1.22
C THR A 87 7.90 -25.71 -2.55
N PRO A 88 6.65 -26.09 -2.83
CA PRO A 88 6.36 -26.81 -4.04
C PRO A 88 6.46 -25.81 -5.19
N ASN A 89 7.20 -26.13 -6.24
CA ASN A 89 7.11 -25.41 -7.50
C ASN A 89 5.71 -25.65 -8.07
N ALA A 90 4.76 -24.80 -7.72
CA ALA A 90 3.35 -24.99 -8.03
C ALA A 90 2.78 -23.73 -8.67
N GLY A 91 2.85 -23.67 -9.99
CA GLY A 91 2.13 -22.71 -10.80
C GLY A 91 2.63 -22.69 -12.24
N SER A 92 1.71 -22.79 -13.19
CA SER A 92 2.03 -22.49 -14.59
C SER A 92 2.40 -21.01 -14.69
N TYR A 93 3.55 -20.70 -15.30
CA TYR A 93 4.02 -19.32 -15.51
C TYR A 93 2.97 -18.43 -16.16
N ARG A 94 2.07 -19.02 -16.97
CA ARG A 94 0.95 -18.34 -17.63
C ARG A 94 -0.09 -17.82 -16.65
N VAL A 95 -0.46 -18.62 -15.65
CA VAL A 95 -1.44 -18.22 -14.61
C VAL A 95 -0.85 -17.13 -13.74
N ARG A 96 0.42 -17.29 -13.33
CA ARG A 96 1.12 -16.26 -12.54
C ARG A 96 1.20 -14.94 -13.30
N ARG A 97 1.57 -14.97 -14.58
CA ARG A 97 1.61 -13.79 -15.45
C ARG A 97 0.22 -13.16 -15.60
N GLY A 98 -0.83 -13.98 -15.78
CA GLY A 98 -2.21 -13.51 -15.85
C GLY A 98 -2.63 -12.74 -14.60
N ILE A 99 -2.32 -13.26 -13.41
CA ILE A 99 -2.62 -12.61 -12.12
C ILE A 99 -1.88 -11.26 -12.01
N PHE A 100 -0.59 -11.21 -12.37
CA PHE A 100 0.17 -9.96 -12.34
C PHE A 100 -0.40 -8.90 -13.30
N VAL A 101 -0.76 -9.30 -14.53
CA VAL A 101 -1.37 -8.38 -15.51
C VAL A 101 -2.73 -7.89 -15.01
N PHE A 102 -3.55 -8.77 -14.44
CA PHE A 102 -4.85 -8.41 -13.87
C PHE A 102 -4.71 -7.39 -12.72
N LEU A 103 -3.83 -7.65 -11.75
CA LEU A 103 -3.58 -6.73 -10.64
C LEU A 103 -3.07 -5.37 -11.13
N TRP A 104 -2.19 -5.37 -12.13
CA TRP A 104 -1.68 -4.15 -12.74
C TRP A 104 -2.80 -3.32 -13.38
N LEU A 105 -3.71 -3.96 -14.13
CA LEU A 105 -4.86 -3.29 -14.73
C LEU A 105 -5.79 -2.66 -13.68
N VAL A 106 -6.05 -3.38 -12.57
CA VAL A 106 -6.86 -2.87 -11.46
C VAL A 106 -6.22 -1.62 -10.84
N LEU A 107 -4.91 -1.66 -10.56
CA LEU A 107 -4.18 -0.52 -10.01
C LEU A 107 -4.16 0.68 -10.96
N MET A 108 -3.92 0.45 -12.26
CA MET A 108 -3.94 1.50 -13.27
C MET A 108 -5.33 2.13 -13.43
N SER A 109 -6.39 1.31 -13.38
CA SER A 109 -7.76 1.82 -13.36
C SER A 109 -8.02 2.71 -12.15
N GLY A 110 -7.59 2.28 -10.96
CA GLY A 110 -7.74 3.06 -9.72
C GLY A 110 -7.00 4.40 -9.77
N LEU A 111 -5.74 4.39 -10.22
CA LEU A 111 -4.97 5.63 -10.44
C LEU A 111 -5.64 6.53 -11.47
N GLY A 112 -6.11 5.97 -12.60
CA GLY A 112 -6.77 6.72 -13.65
C GLY A 112 -8.00 7.47 -13.16
N VAL A 113 -8.84 6.84 -12.34
CA VAL A 113 -10.01 7.48 -11.70
C VAL A 113 -9.59 8.62 -10.79
N ILE A 114 -8.56 8.43 -9.95
CA ILE A 114 -8.07 9.47 -9.03
C ILE A 114 -7.49 10.65 -9.80
N VAL A 115 -6.61 10.39 -10.78
CA VAL A 115 -5.98 11.42 -11.61
C VAL A 115 -7.04 12.20 -12.41
N HIS A 116 -8.05 11.51 -12.92
CA HIS A 116 -9.20 12.16 -13.56
C HIS A 116 -9.86 13.12 -12.56
N ASN A 117 -10.26 12.64 -11.39
CA ASN A 117 -10.88 13.48 -10.35
C ASN A 117 -9.98 14.62 -9.85
N GLN A 118 -8.65 14.48 -9.91
CA GLN A 118 -7.71 15.57 -9.62
C GLN A 118 -7.70 16.62 -10.74
N LYS A 119 -7.72 16.20 -12.01
CA LYS A 119 -7.72 17.11 -13.17
C LYS A 119 -8.97 17.99 -13.23
N TYR A 120 -10.14 17.46 -12.86
CA TYR A 120 -11.39 18.24 -12.81
C TYR A 120 -11.53 19.12 -11.56
N GLY A 121 -10.52 19.14 -10.68
CA GLY A 121 -10.52 19.98 -9.49
C GLY A 121 -11.60 19.61 -8.48
N THR A 122 -12.15 18.40 -8.54
CA THR A 122 -13.20 17.93 -7.62
C THR A 122 -12.76 17.93 -6.17
N PHE A 123 -11.44 17.79 -5.93
CA PHE A 123 -10.80 17.83 -4.62
C PHE A 123 -10.22 19.21 -4.25
N GLN A 124 -10.35 20.23 -5.10
CA GLN A 124 -9.88 21.58 -4.76
C GLN A 124 -10.85 22.27 -3.79
N CYS A 125 -10.31 23.12 -2.91
CA CYS A 125 -11.13 23.98 -2.07
C CYS A 125 -12.01 24.87 -2.95
N LYS A 126 -13.33 24.67 -2.85
CA LYS A 126 -14.32 25.45 -3.59
C LYS A 126 -14.59 26.81 -2.96
N LYS A 127 -14.15 27.00 -1.71
CA LYS A 127 -14.31 28.20 -0.91
C LYS A 127 -12.94 28.68 -0.45
N ILE A 128 -12.68 29.97 -0.61
CA ILE A 128 -11.51 30.64 -0.06
C ILE A 128 -12.03 31.78 0.79
N TYR A 129 -11.67 31.80 2.06
CA TYR A 129 -11.93 32.93 2.94
C TYR A 129 -10.82 33.96 2.74
N VAL A 130 -11.19 35.17 2.34
CA VAL A 130 -10.25 36.28 2.16
C VAL A 130 -10.57 37.33 3.21
N GLN A 131 -9.56 37.73 3.97
CA GLN A 131 -9.64 38.80 4.95
C GLN A 131 -8.65 39.89 4.58
N PHE A 132 -9.15 41.08 4.33
CA PHE A 132 -8.33 42.25 4.08
C PHE A 132 -8.15 43.06 5.37
N ASN A 133 -6.93 43.56 5.57
CA ASN A 133 -6.57 44.37 6.72
C ASN A 133 -7.04 45.83 6.53
N ASP A 134 -7.36 46.52 7.61
CA ASP A 134 -7.92 47.88 7.62
C ASP A 134 -6.88 48.99 7.84
N ASP A 135 -5.61 48.62 8.07
CA ASP A 135 -4.53 49.56 8.43
C ASP A 135 -4.29 50.74 7.46
N PHE A 136 -4.49 50.54 6.15
CA PHE A 136 -4.15 51.55 5.13
C PHE A 136 -5.31 51.97 4.24
N TYR A 137 -6.35 51.14 4.10
CA TYR A 137 -7.47 51.40 3.20
C TYR A 137 -8.78 50.96 3.87
N PRO A 138 -9.59 51.92 4.38
CA PRO A 138 -10.81 51.61 5.14
C PRO A 138 -11.92 50.97 4.29
N GLN A 139 -11.79 50.95 2.96
CA GLN A 139 -12.73 50.27 2.06
C GLN A 139 -12.47 48.77 1.86
N LEU A 140 -11.29 48.26 2.19
CA LEU A 140 -10.94 46.86 1.96
C LEU A 140 -11.73 45.84 2.82
N PRO A 141 -12.15 46.13 4.06
CA PRO A 141 -12.95 45.20 4.87
C PRO A 141 -14.26 44.77 4.21
N PHE A 142 -14.88 45.61 3.39
CA PHE A 142 -16.12 45.27 2.67
C PHE A 142 -15.96 44.17 1.64
N PHE A 143 -14.73 43.88 1.21
CA PHE A 143 -14.39 42.77 0.31
C PHE A 143 -13.90 41.54 1.09
N SER A 144 -13.99 41.53 2.42
CA SER A 144 -13.66 40.34 3.20
C SER A 144 -14.86 39.40 3.26
N GLY A 145 -14.63 38.12 3.03
CA GLY A 145 -15.69 37.12 3.02
C GLY A 145 -15.30 35.82 2.35
N ASP A 146 -16.27 34.92 2.27
CA ASP A 146 -16.14 33.64 1.59
C ASP A 146 -16.35 33.81 0.09
N TYR A 147 -15.30 33.53 -0.69
CA TYR A 147 -15.37 33.50 -2.14
C TYR A 147 -15.52 32.06 -2.63
N GLU A 148 -16.58 31.81 -3.38
CA GLU A 148 -16.79 30.54 -4.08
C GLU A 148 -16.18 30.58 -5.48
N ILE A 149 -15.46 29.53 -5.87
CA ILE A 149 -14.94 29.40 -7.23
C ILE A 149 -16.11 29.18 -8.21
N ASP A 150 -16.30 30.13 -9.13
CA ASP A 150 -17.30 29.99 -10.19
C ASP A 150 -16.88 28.91 -11.20
N THR A 151 -17.53 27.75 -11.07
CA THR A 151 -17.29 26.57 -11.90
C THR A 151 -17.98 26.63 -13.27
N LYS A 152 -18.85 27.61 -13.54
CA LYS A 152 -19.51 27.74 -14.86
C LYS A 152 -18.57 28.29 -15.92
N ARG A 153 -17.73 29.28 -15.59
CA ARG A 153 -16.82 29.94 -16.54
C ARG A 153 -15.68 29.06 -17.08
N ARG A 154 -15.41 27.91 -16.44
CA ARG A 154 -14.35 26.95 -16.81
C ARG A 154 -14.77 25.88 -17.82
N ARG A 155 -16.06 25.81 -18.18
CA ARG A 155 -16.61 24.80 -19.10
C ARG A 155 -16.65 25.24 -20.57
N ASP A 156 -16.40 26.53 -20.83
CA ASP A 156 -16.59 27.18 -22.14
C ASP A 156 -15.27 27.65 -22.80
N GLY A 157 -14.11 27.19 -22.31
CA GLY A 157 -12.79 27.49 -22.88
C GLY A 157 -11.85 26.30 -22.77
#